data_AF-A0A7H1RKT8-F1
#
_entry.id   AF-A0A7H1RKT8-F1
#
_cell.length_a   1.000
_cell.length_b   1.000
_cell.length_c   1.000
_cell.angle_alpha   90.00
_cell.angle_beta   90.00
_cell.angle_gamma   90.00
#
_symmetry.space_group_name_H-M   'P 1'
#
loop_
_entity.id
_entity.type
_entity.pdbx_description
1 polymer ?
#
loop_
_entity_poly.entity_id
_entity_poly.type
_entity_poly.pdbx_seq_one_letter_code
_entity_poly.pdbx_strand_id
1 'polypeptide(L)'
;MRETQDVVVQLRRQNRLLKALLCTSGAALALVVLAGAKSPADKARFTELDVERINIVMPDGRKEMVLANRNRLPEPVIDGREVKTGRNMPGIIFFNAAGDENGGLIFDGKVGKGGKPEAGMHFSMDRFGGDQQLALGHYEGNGTMETGLNIYDRGLQKEYGPLFDAYQNAPEGDEKARLKQRWLDAGGQQTKRVFVGKTRGKSSAVILADAKGRARIMMLVAPDGSPTLNFMDESGNVIQSLPETAAPSK
;
A
#
# COMPACT_ATOMS: atom_id res chain seq x y z
N MET A 1 -31.24 -78.47 43.63
CA MET A 1 -32.02 -77.96 42.48
C MET A 1 -32.46 -76.50 42.64
N ARG A 2 -33.02 -76.08 43.79
CA ARG A 2 -33.39 -74.65 44.03
C ARG A 2 -32.20 -73.69 44.00
N GLU A 3 -31.13 -73.99 44.73
CA GLU A 3 -29.87 -73.21 44.69
C GLU A 3 -29.32 -73.00 43.28
N THR A 4 -29.37 -74.04 42.46
CA THR A 4 -28.88 -74.01 41.08
C THR A 4 -29.76 -73.12 40.20
N GLN A 5 -31.08 -73.11 40.42
CA GLN A 5 -32.02 -72.21 39.73
C GLN A 5 -31.82 -70.75 40.16
N ASP A 6 -31.61 -70.50 41.45
CA ASP A 6 -31.39 -69.15 41.99
C ASP A 6 -30.10 -68.53 41.44
N VAL A 7 -29.02 -69.33 41.37
CA VAL A 7 -27.75 -68.93 40.73
C VAL A 7 -27.94 -68.60 39.24
N VAL A 8 -28.71 -69.41 38.49
CA VAL A 8 -28.98 -69.14 37.06
C VAL A 8 -29.79 -67.86 36.86
N VAL A 9 -30.78 -67.59 37.72
CA VAL A 9 -31.56 -66.35 37.67
C VAL A 9 -30.70 -65.13 38.01
N GLN A 10 -29.83 -65.24 39.02
CA GLN A 10 -28.89 -64.19 39.41
C GLN A 10 -27.88 -63.89 38.29
N LEU A 11 -27.31 -64.93 37.66
CA LEU A 11 -26.40 -64.79 36.51
C LEU A 11 -27.08 -64.13 35.32
N ARG A 12 -28.33 -64.49 35.00
CA ARG A 12 -29.10 -63.84 33.92
C ARG A 12 -29.34 -62.36 34.18
N ARG A 13 -29.65 -61.99 35.43
CA ARG A 13 -29.84 -60.60 35.84
C ARG A 13 -28.55 -59.80 35.75
N GLN A 14 -27.43 -60.35 36.23
CA GLN A 14 -26.10 -59.74 36.12
C GLN A 14 -25.69 -59.56 34.66
N ASN A 15 -25.93 -60.56 33.81
CA ASN A 15 -25.61 -60.49 32.38
C ASN A 15 -26.45 -59.42 31.67
N ARG A 16 -27.73 -59.27 32.03
CA ARG A 16 -28.59 -58.17 31.54
C ARG A 16 -28.07 -56.80 31.96
N LEU A 17 -27.62 -56.66 33.21
CA LEU A 17 -27.02 -55.43 33.72
C LEU A 17 -25.69 -55.11 33.04
N LEU A 18 -24.82 -56.11 32.83
CA LEU A 18 -23.56 -55.96 32.09
C LEU A 18 -23.81 -55.53 30.64
N LYS A 19 -24.78 -56.15 29.95
CA LYS A 19 -25.16 -55.75 28.58
C LYS A 19 -25.69 -54.32 28.54
N ALA A 20 -26.53 -53.93 29.51
CA ALA A 20 -27.03 -52.57 29.60
C ALA A 20 -25.88 -51.57 29.84
N LEU A 21 -24.96 -51.89 30.75
CA LEU A 21 -23.79 -51.05 31.05
C LEU A 21 -22.84 -50.92 29.84
N LEU A 22 -22.63 -52.00 29.09
CA LEU A 22 -21.82 -51.99 27.85
C LEU A 22 -22.48 -51.17 26.75
N CYS A 23 -23.80 -51.26 26.58
CA CYS A 23 -24.53 -50.45 25.62
C CYS A 23 -24.50 -48.96 26.00
N THR A 24 -24.69 -48.61 27.28
CA THR A 24 -24.66 -47.22 27.71
C THR A 24 -23.26 -46.63 27.68
N SER A 25 -22.23 -47.38 28.08
CA SER A 25 -20.84 -46.93 28.00
C SER A 25 -20.38 -46.79 26.54
N GLY A 26 -20.77 -47.73 25.67
CA GLY A 26 -20.52 -47.64 24.23
C GLY A 26 -21.20 -46.44 23.58
N ALA A 27 -22.47 -46.18 23.91
CA ALA A 27 -23.19 -45.01 23.41
C ALA A 27 -22.60 -43.69 23.93
N ALA A 28 -22.22 -43.63 25.20
CA ALA A 28 -21.56 -42.47 25.79
C ALA A 28 -20.20 -42.21 25.13
N LEU A 29 -19.40 -43.25 24.89
CA LEU A 29 -18.11 -43.13 24.21
C LEU A 29 -18.28 -42.67 22.76
N ALA A 30 -19.27 -43.21 22.04
CA ALA A 30 -19.59 -42.78 20.68
C ALA A 30 -20.02 -41.30 20.63
N LEU A 31 -20.82 -40.85 21.59
CA LEU A 31 -21.20 -39.43 21.72
C LEU A 31 -19.99 -38.54 22.00
N VAL A 32 -19.05 -38.96 22.84
CA VAL A 32 -17.81 -38.21 23.10
C VAL A 32 -16.95 -38.12 21.84
N VAL A 33 -16.80 -39.22 21.08
CA VAL A 33 -16.05 -39.23 19.82
C VAL A 33 -16.70 -38.31 18.78
N LEU A 34 -18.03 -38.37 18.63
CA LEU A 34 -18.77 -37.53 17.68
C LEU A 34 -18.77 -36.04 18.07
N ALA A 35 -18.84 -35.72 19.37
CA ALA A 35 -18.76 -34.35 19.86
C ALA A 35 -17.35 -33.75 19.75
N GLY A 36 -16.31 -34.59 19.82
CA GLY A 36 -14.90 -34.20 19.65
C GLY A 36 -14.46 -34.05 18.20
N ALA A 37 -15.17 -34.67 17.26
CA ALA A 37 -14.91 -34.56 15.82
C ALA A 37 -15.43 -33.22 15.25
N LYS A 38 -14.89 -32.10 15.71
CA LYS A 38 -14.99 -30.84 14.96
C LYS A 38 -14.00 -30.93 13.81
N SER A 39 -14.50 -30.90 12.58
CA SER A 39 -13.66 -30.61 11.41
C SER A 39 -12.83 -29.36 11.72
N PRO A 40 -11.51 -29.32 11.43
CA PRO A 40 -10.78 -28.08 11.50
C PRO A 40 -11.55 -27.09 10.62
N ALA A 41 -11.96 -25.97 11.21
CA ALA A 41 -12.60 -24.95 10.40
C ALA A 41 -11.57 -24.50 9.37
N ASP A 42 -11.88 -24.65 8.08
CA ASP A 42 -11.03 -24.17 6.97
C ASP A 42 -10.73 -22.65 7.06
N LYS A 43 -11.43 -21.94 7.96
CA LYS A 43 -11.32 -20.50 8.19
C LYS A 43 -11.12 -20.21 9.67
N ALA A 44 -10.01 -19.56 9.99
CA ALA A 44 -9.80 -18.96 11.30
C ALA A 44 -10.71 -17.73 11.47
N ARG A 45 -11.24 -17.52 12.68
CA ARG A 45 -12.01 -16.33 13.05
C ARG A 45 -11.38 -15.72 14.28
N PHE A 46 -11.07 -14.43 14.20
CA PHE A 46 -10.49 -13.65 15.28
C PHE A 46 -11.45 -12.50 15.63
N THR A 47 -11.52 -12.14 16.91
CA THR A 47 -12.15 -10.88 17.32
C THR A 47 -11.19 -9.72 17.11
N GLU A 48 -9.91 -9.95 17.42
CA GLU A 48 -8.81 -8.99 17.31
C GLU A 48 -7.53 -9.77 16.92
N LEU A 49 -6.60 -9.08 16.26
CA LEU A 49 -5.33 -9.66 15.82
C LEU A 49 -4.19 -8.67 16.07
N ASP A 50 -3.39 -8.95 17.10
CA ASP A 50 -2.15 -8.25 17.40
C ASP A 50 -0.96 -8.94 16.73
N VAL A 51 -0.50 -8.37 15.62
CA VAL A 51 0.59 -8.93 14.81
C VAL A 51 1.50 -7.83 14.28
N GLU A 52 2.75 -8.19 14.05
CA GLU A 52 3.69 -7.27 13.40
C GLU A 52 3.49 -7.19 11.88
N ARG A 53 2.95 -8.26 11.28
CA ARG A 53 2.86 -8.45 9.83
C ARG A 53 1.81 -9.50 9.45
N ILE A 54 1.09 -9.23 8.36
CA ILE A 54 0.20 -10.17 7.66
C ILE A 54 0.69 -10.30 6.22
N ASN A 55 0.85 -11.54 5.74
CA ASN A 55 1.14 -11.83 4.34
C ASN A 55 -0.07 -12.52 3.71
N ILE A 56 -0.48 -12.05 2.54
CA ILE A 56 -1.33 -12.81 1.62
C ILE A 56 -0.40 -13.47 0.60
N VAL A 57 -0.47 -14.79 0.49
CA VAL A 57 0.48 -15.58 -0.30
C VAL A 57 -0.22 -16.58 -1.22
N MET A 58 0.41 -16.84 -2.36
CA MET A 58 0.09 -17.93 -3.27
C MET A 58 0.56 -19.27 -2.70
N PRO A 59 0.08 -20.43 -3.24
CA PRO A 59 0.51 -21.75 -2.79
C PRO A 59 2.03 -22.00 -2.90
N ASP A 60 2.70 -21.29 -3.81
CA ASP A 60 4.16 -21.34 -4.00
C ASP A 60 4.95 -20.43 -3.05
N GLY A 61 4.27 -19.69 -2.16
CA GLY A 61 4.87 -18.78 -1.19
C GLY A 61 5.13 -17.37 -1.71
N ARG A 62 4.84 -17.06 -2.98
CA ARG A 62 4.90 -15.68 -3.49
C ARG A 62 3.86 -14.82 -2.78
N LYS A 63 4.21 -13.56 -2.49
CA LYS A 63 3.33 -12.61 -1.80
C LYS A 63 2.45 -11.90 -2.83
N GLU A 64 1.17 -11.72 -2.54
CA GLU A 64 0.26 -10.84 -3.29
C GLU A 64 0.01 -9.52 -2.55
N MET A 65 0.04 -9.56 -1.23
CA MET A 65 -0.13 -8.39 -0.38
C MET A 65 0.60 -8.55 0.95
N VAL A 66 1.17 -7.47 1.46
CA VAL A 66 1.79 -7.43 2.78
C VAL A 66 1.30 -6.22 3.55
N LEU A 67 0.67 -6.43 4.71
CA LEU A 67 0.39 -5.41 5.72
C LEU A 67 1.41 -5.55 6.85
N ALA A 68 2.15 -4.50 7.18
CA ALA A 68 3.23 -4.58 8.17
C ALA A 68 3.47 -3.27 8.93
N ASN A 69 4.02 -3.42 10.14
CA ASN A 69 4.56 -2.30 10.89
C ASN A 69 5.90 -1.79 10.29
N ARG A 70 6.41 -0.67 10.83
CA ARG A 70 7.64 -0.01 10.34
C ARG A 70 8.89 -0.89 10.30
N ASN A 71 8.97 -1.90 11.16
CA ASN A 71 10.13 -2.78 11.29
C ASN A 71 10.05 -4.00 10.36
N ARG A 72 8.89 -4.23 9.74
CA ARG A 72 8.57 -5.47 9.01
C ARG A 72 8.05 -5.24 7.59
N LEU A 73 7.89 -3.99 7.16
CA LEU A 73 7.54 -3.66 5.78
C LEU A 73 8.66 -4.16 4.85
N PRO A 74 8.33 -4.90 3.77
CA PRO A 74 9.34 -5.41 2.86
C PRO A 74 9.98 -4.27 2.07
N GLU A 75 11.21 -4.52 1.62
CA GLU A 75 11.85 -3.70 0.60
C GLU A 75 11.14 -3.87 -0.74
N PRO A 76 11.16 -2.86 -1.62
CA PRO A 76 10.57 -2.97 -2.94
C PRO A 76 11.17 -4.07 -3.79
N VAL A 77 10.31 -4.74 -4.56
CA VAL A 77 10.73 -5.71 -5.59
C VAL A 77 10.48 -5.08 -6.94
N ILE A 78 11.55 -4.85 -7.71
CA ILE A 78 11.50 -4.17 -9.01
C ILE A 78 12.24 -5.03 -10.02
N ASP A 79 11.58 -5.40 -11.12
CA ASP A 79 12.09 -6.27 -12.17
C ASP A 79 12.73 -7.57 -11.60
N GLY A 80 12.05 -8.19 -10.64
CA GLY A 80 12.45 -9.41 -9.94
C GLY A 80 13.56 -9.26 -8.91
N ARG A 81 13.98 -8.02 -8.58
CA ARG A 81 15.08 -7.75 -7.63
C ARG A 81 14.59 -6.96 -6.42
N GLU A 82 15.00 -7.40 -5.24
CA GLU A 82 14.81 -6.62 -4.02
C GLU A 82 15.77 -5.40 -4.03
N VAL A 83 15.22 -4.20 -3.89
CA VAL A 83 15.98 -2.94 -3.89
C VAL A 83 15.96 -2.37 -2.49
N LYS A 84 17.15 -2.20 -1.89
CA LYS A 84 17.29 -1.58 -0.56
C LYS A 84 17.03 -0.08 -0.65
N THR A 85 15.98 0.40 0.02
CA THR A 85 15.65 1.83 0.06
C THR A 85 15.77 2.43 1.46
N GLY A 86 16.04 1.61 2.49
CA GLY A 86 16.05 2.07 3.88
C GLY A 86 14.66 2.49 4.38
N ARG A 87 13.60 1.90 3.80
CA ARG A 87 12.21 2.19 4.15
C ARG A 87 11.99 1.87 5.64
N ASN A 88 11.54 2.87 6.41
CA ASN A 88 11.29 2.74 7.85
C ASN A 88 9.91 3.33 8.20
N MET A 89 8.86 2.69 7.70
CA MET A 89 7.49 3.15 7.85
C MET A 89 6.51 1.98 7.74
N PRO A 90 5.35 2.03 8.41
CA PRO A 90 4.29 1.03 8.24
C PRO A 90 3.59 1.16 6.87
N GLY A 91 2.89 0.10 6.47
CA GLY A 91 2.12 0.15 5.24
C GLY A 91 1.51 -1.18 4.77
N ILE A 92 0.86 -1.09 3.61
CA ILE A 92 0.31 -2.18 2.80
C ILE A 92 1.01 -2.13 1.44
N ILE A 93 1.65 -3.22 1.02
CA ILE A 93 2.31 -3.33 -0.29
C ILE A 93 1.58 -4.37 -1.12
N PHE A 94 1.31 -4.05 -2.38
CA PHE A 94 0.71 -4.97 -3.35
C PHE A 94 1.77 -5.50 -4.30
N PHE A 95 1.62 -6.75 -4.72
CA PHE A 95 2.50 -7.38 -5.69
C PHE A 95 1.70 -7.81 -6.93
N ASN A 96 2.31 -7.69 -8.10
CA ASN A 96 1.73 -8.20 -9.34
C ASN A 96 2.03 -9.70 -9.53
N ALA A 97 1.47 -10.32 -10.57
CA ALA A 97 1.66 -11.74 -10.86
C ALA A 97 3.10 -12.15 -11.21
N ALA A 98 3.96 -11.20 -11.59
CA ALA A 98 5.39 -11.43 -11.79
C ALA A 98 6.17 -11.40 -10.46
N GLY A 99 5.57 -10.89 -9.38
CA GLY A 99 6.16 -10.78 -8.06
C GLY A 99 6.78 -9.41 -7.75
N ASP A 100 6.60 -8.42 -8.62
CA ASP A 100 7.09 -7.05 -8.40
C ASP A 100 6.08 -6.24 -7.56
N GLU A 101 6.59 -5.28 -6.78
CA GLU A 101 5.76 -4.26 -6.10
C GLU A 101 4.94 -3.50 -7.15
N ASN A 102 3.66 -3.30 -6.87
CA ASN A 102 2.69 -2.67 -7.75
C ASN A 102 1.98 -1.54 -7.01
N GLY A 103 2.75 -0.73 -6.31
CA GLY A 103 2.27 0.30 -5.40
C GLY A 103 1.85 -0.23 -4.04
N GLY A 104 1.30 0.69 -3.24
CA GLY A 104 0.99 0.42 -1.85
C GLY A 104 0.48 1.65 -1.13
N LEU A 105 0.11 1.43 0.12
CA LEU A 105 -0.20 2.47 1.08
C LEU A 105 0.92 2.50 2.13
N ILE A 106 1.62 3.61 2.25
CA ILE A 106 2.56 3.85 3.33
C ILE A 106 2.16 5.10 4.11
N PHE A 107 2.49 5.14 5.38
CA PHE A 107 2.24 6.30 6.22
C PHE A 107 3.26 6.38 7.33
N ASP A 108 3.53 7.57 7.84
CA ASP A 108 4.24 7.75 9.12
C ASP A 108 3.85 9.09 9.73
N GLY A 109 4.19 9.27 11.00
CA GLY A 109 3.94 10.51 11.71
C GLY A 109 4.76 10.61 12.98
N LYS A 110 5.37 11.77 13.19
CA LYS A 110 6.07 12.13 14.42
C LYS A 110 5.97 13.63 14.67
N VAL A 111 6.29 14.02 15.88
CA VAL A 111 6.55 15.43 16.19
C VAL A 111 7.96 15.75 15.71
N GLY A 112 8.06 16.64 14.72
CA GLY A 112 9.31 17.13 14.17
C GLY A 112 9.98 18.19 15.04
N LYS A 113 11.06 18.77 14.53
CA LYS A 113 11.79 19.85 15.21
C LYS A 113 10.87 21.04 15.49
N GLY A 114 10.98 21.60 16.68
CA GLY A 114 10.18 22.76 17.10
C GLY A 114 8.70 22.47 17.33
N GLY A 115 8.34 21.20 17.62
CA GLY A 115 6.97 20.81 17.98
C GLY A 115 5.99 20.75 16.80
N LYS A 116 6.47 20.93 15.57
CA LYS A 116 5.63 20.91 14.37
C LYS A 116 5.40 19.46 13.91
N PRO A 117 4.22 19.12 13.37
CA PRO A 117 3.98 17.82 12.76
C PRO A 117 4.94 17.54 11.59
N GLU A 118 5.43 16.30 11.54
CA GLU A 118 6.10 15.70 10.39
C GLU A 118 5.40 14.36 10.13
N ALA A 119 4.46 14.37 9.19
CA ALA A 119 3.57 13.24 8.96
C ALA A 119 3.22 13.12 7.49
N GLY A 120 2.86 11.93 7.06
CA GLY A 120 2.35 11.73 5.72
C GLY A 120 1.70 10.39 5.53
N MET A 121 0.84 10.34 4.51
CA MET A 121 0.19 9.15 4.01
C MET A 121 0.28 9.19 2.50
N HIS A 122 0.58 8.04 1.91
CA HIS A 122 0.84 7.95 0.49
C HIS A 122 0.31 6.63 -0.03
N PHE A 123 -0.74 6.72 -0.83
CA PHE A 123 -1.29 5.59 -1.56
C PHE A 123 -0.93 5.72 -3.04
N SER A 124 -0.12 4.80 -3.55
CA SER A 124 0.41 4.83 -4.90
C SER A 124 0.02 3.61 -5.71
N MET A 125 0.03 3.81 -7.03
CA MET A 125 -0.15 2.77 -8.03
C MET A 125 0.98 2.89 -9.03
N ASP A 126 1.71 1.80 -9.19
CA ASP A 126 2.86 1.74 -10.08
C ASP A 126 2.41 1.24 -11.45
N ARG A 127 3.16 1.64 -12.49
CA ARG A 127 3.00 1.05 -13.80
C ARG A 127 3.70 -0.32 -13.84
N PHE A 128 3.15 -1.28 -14.58
CA PHE A 128 3.84 -2.54 -14.83
C PHE A 128 5.25 -2.34 -15.43
N GLY A 129 6.28 -2.88 -14.78
CA GLY A 129 7.70 -2.71 -15.16
C GLY A 129 8.24 -1.30 -14.94
N GLY A 130 7.58 -0.51 -14.11
CA GLY A 130 7.94 0.88 -13.84
C GLY A 130 7.64 1.28 -12.40
N ASP A 131 7.60 2.58 -12.19
CA ASP A 131 7.37 3.20 -10.89
C ASP A 131 6.02 3.96 -10.92
N GLN A 132 5.74 4.69 -9.87
CA GLN A 132 4.48 5.36 -9.61
C GLN A 132 3.95 6.20 -10.77
N GLN A 133 2.72 5.87 -11.19
CA GLN A 133 1.95 6.62 -12.19
C GLN A 133 0.83 7.46 -11.55
N LEU A 134 0.29 7.01 -10.41
CA LEU A 134 -0.78 7.68 -9.68
C LEU A 134 -0.46 7.66 -8.19
N ALA A 135 -0.74 8.77 -7.50
CA ALA A 135 -0.71 8.79 -6.04
C ALA A 135 -1.82 9.67 -5.45
N LEU A 136 -2.44 9.19 -4.38
CA LEU A 136 -3.21 10.01 -3.44
C LEU A 136 -2.34 10.19 -2.19
N GLY A 137 -2.02 11.44 -1.86
CA GLY A 137 -1.07 11.74 -0.80
C GLY A 137 -1.51 12.87 0.10
N HIS A 138 -1.09 12.80 1.36
CA HIS A 138 -1.11 13.89 2.33
C HIS A 138 0.27 13.98 2.95
N TYR A 139 0.88 15.16 2.95
CA TYR A 139 2.24 15.38 3.43
C TYR A 139 2.31 16.65 4.26
N GLU A 140 2.78 16.53 5.49
CA GLU A 140 2.99 17.62 6.43
C GLU A 140 4.47 17.74 6.78
N GLY A 141 4.97 18.96 6.73
CA GLY A 141 6.34 19.24 7.14
C GLY A 141 6.64 20.73 7.13
N ASN A 142 7.52 21.15 8.03
CA ASN A 142 7.98 22.53 8.15
C ASN A 142 6.85 23.57 8.33
N GLY A 143 5.70 23.14 8.88
CA GLY A 143 4.52 24.00 9.07
C GLY A 143 3.68 24.23 7.80
N THR A 144 3.93 23.45 6.75
CA THR A 144 3.12 23.43 5.52
C THR A 144 2.56 22.04 5.28
N MET A 145 1.53 21.94 4.45
CA MET A 145 1.01 20.66 4.01
C MET A 145 0.61 20.68 2.53
N GLU A 146 0.75 19.55 1.86
CA GLU A 146 0.18 19.28 0.53
C GLU A 146 -0.69 18.04 0.63
N THR A 147 -1.90 18.10 0.08
CA THR A 147 -2.81 16.96 0.07
C THR A 147 -3.56 16.89 -1.24
N GLY A 148 -3.63 15.72 -1.87
CA GLY A 148 -4.30 15.59 -3.15
C GLY A 148 -3.93 14.39 -3.99
N LEU A 149 -4.59 14.32 -5.14
CA LEU A 149 -4.32 13.38 -6.22
C LEU A 149 -3.21 13.93 -7.10
N ASN A 150 -2.25 13.07 -7.43
CA ASN A 150 -1.18 13.31 -8.38
C ASN A 150 -1.22 12.23 -9.46
N ILE A 151 -1.10 12.66 -10.71
CA ILE A 151 -0.83 11.76 -11.84
C ILE A 151 0.53 12.14 -12.39
N TYR A 152 1.38 11.14 -12.55
CA TYR A 152 2.74 11.28 -13.03
C TYR A 152 2.86 10.71 -14.44
N ASP A 153 3.97 11.02 -15.08
CA ASP A 153 4.48 10.33 -16.26
C ASP A 153 5.96 10.02 -16.05
N ARG A 154 6.36 8.79 -16.37
CA ARG A 154 7.70 8.25 -16.18
C ARG A 154 7.95 7.10 -17.15
N GLY A 155 9.19 6.98 -17.60
CA GLY A 155 9.66 5.85 -18.40
C GLY A 155 9.68 4.53 -17.61
N LEU A 156 10.10 3.45 -18.26
CA LEU A 156 10.24 2.15 -17.61
C LEU A 156 11.57 2.05 -16.86
N GLN A 157 11.56 1.41 -15.69
CA GLN A 157 12.77 1.27 -14.85
C GLN A 157 13.92 0.62 -15.63
N LYS A 158 13.65 -0.44 -16.38
CA LYS A 158 14.64 -1.11 -17.24
C LYS A 158 15.29 -0.21 -18.30
N GLU A 159 14.62 0.87 -18.71
CA GLU A 159 15.11 1.80 -19.73
C GLU A 159 15.98 2.88 -19.12
N TYR A 160 15.54 3.51 -18.02
CA TYR A 160 16.28 4.61 -17.41
C TYR A 160 17.26 4.18 -16.30
N GLY A 161 17.06 3.01 -15.67
CA GLY A 161 17.83 2.57 -14.50
C GLY A 161 19.34 2.50 -14.76
N PRO A 162 19.81 1.80 -15.81
CA PRO A 162 21.24 1.76 -16.14
C PRO A 162 21.82 3.15 -16.46
N LEU A 163 21.01 4.05 -17.03
CA LEU A 163 21.43 5.42 -17.32
C LEU A 163 21.55 6.25 -16.03
N PHE A 164 20.66 6.02 -15.06
CA PHE A 164 20.72 6.65 -13.75
C PHE A 164 21.99 6.23 -13.00
N ASP A 165 22.30 4.93 -12.99
CA ASP A 165 23.52 4.42 -12.35
C ASP A 165 24.78 4.99 -12.99
N ALA A 166 24.84 5.03 -14.32
CA ALA A 166 25.95 5.63 -15.05
C ALA A 166 26.08 7.14 -14.75
N TYR A 167 24.97 7.88 -14.77
CA TYR A 167 24.92 9.31 -14.45
C TYR A 167 25.41 9.60 -13.02
N GLN A 168 24.94 8.85 -12.03
CA GLN A 168 25.29 9.06 -10.62
C GLN A 168 26.77 8.79 -10.33
N ASN A 169 27.36 7.81 -11.01
CA ASN A 169 28.76 7.41 -10.83
C ASN A 169 29.75 8.20 -11.71
N ALA A 170 29.26 8.99 -12.68
CA ALA A 170 30.12 9.79 -13.53
C ALA A 170 30.76 10.97 -12.77
N PRO A 171 32.04 11.27 -13.03
CA PRO A 171 32.66 12.50 -12.53
C PRO A 171 31.99 13.73 -13.15
N GLU A 172 32.06 14.87 -12.46
CA GLU A 172 31.54 16.14 -13.00
C GLU A 172 32.19 16.48 -14.35
N GLY A 173 31.38 16.95 -15.30
CA GLY A 173 31.82 17.30 -16.65
C GLY A 173 30.80 16.95 -17.74
N ASP A 174 31.21 17.11 -18.99
CA ASP A 174 30.36 16.95 -20.18
C ASP A 174 29.74 15.55 -20.28
N GLU A 175 30.47 14.51 -19.86
CA GLU A 175 29.95 13.15 -19.89
C GLU A 175 28.79 12.95 -18.93
N LYS A 176 28.88 13.50 -17.72
CA LYS A 176 27.78 13.46 -16.75
C LYS A 176 26.57 14.24 -17.25
N ALA A 177 26.79 15.38 -17.90
CA ALA A 177 25.71 16.14 -18.54
C ALA A 177 25.04 15.34 -19.67
N ARG A 178 25.83 14.62 -20.50
CA ARG A 178 25.32 13.75 -21.56
C ARG A 178 24.53 12.57 -20.99
N LEU A 179 25.03 11.91 -19.95
CA LEU A 179 24.33 10.80 -19.29
C LEU A 179 23.02 11.26 -18.63
N LYS A 180 23.04 12.43 -17.99
CA LYS A 180 21.83 13.07 -17.47
C LYS A 180 20.81 13.31 -18.57
N GLN A 181 21.22 13.85 -19.72
CA GLN A 181 20.30 14.08 -20.84
C GLN A 181 19.70 12.77 -21.35
N ARG A 182 20.52 11.73 -21.54
CA ARG A 182 20.02 10.41 -21.94
C ARG A 182 19.04 9.82 -20.92
N TRP A 183 19.31 9.99 -19.62
CA TRP A 183 18.39 9.57 -18.56
C TRP A 183 17.06 10.31 -18.62
N LEU A 184 17.07 11.62 -18.88
CA LEU A 184 15.86 12.42 -19.10
C LEU A 184 15.08 11.94 -20.34
N ASP A 185 15.77 11.72 -21.46
CA ASP A 185 15.16 11.28 -22.73
C ASP A 185 14.56 9.87 -22.60
N ALA A 186 15.12 9.02 -21.74
CA ALA A 186 14.57 7.72 -21.38
C ALA A 186 13.40 7.79 -20.37
N GLY A 187 12.90 8.99 -20.04
CA GLY A 187 11.80 9.18 -19.09
C GLY A 187 12.21 8.93 -17.64
N GLY A 188 13.50 9.03 -17.31
CA GLY A 188 14.01 8.75 -15.97
C GLY A 188 13.50 9.70 -14.90
N GLN A 189 13.22 10.95 -15.27
CA GLN A 189 12.56 11.91 -14.38
C GLN A 189 11.06 11.61 -14.32
N GLN A 190 10.55 11.41 -13.10
CA GLN A 190 9.12 11.42 -12.87
C GLN A 190 8.58 12.84 -13.02
N THR A 191 7.65 13.03 -13.96
CA THR A 191 7.04 14.32 -14.25
C THR A 191 5.60 14.34 -13.73
N LYS A 192 5.23 15.35 -12.92
CA LYS A 192 3.85 15.52 -12.48
C LYS A 192 3.03 16.09 -13.62
N ARG A 193 2.00 15.37 -14.08
CA ARG A 193 1.11 15.78 -15.18
C ARG A 193 -0.18 16.41 -14.71
N VAL A 194 -0.73 15.87 -13.62
CA VAL A 194 -1.97 16.38 -13.01
C VAL A 194 -1.78 16.48 -11.51
N PHE A 195 -2.25 17.58 -10.93
CA PHE A 195 -2.49 17.72 -9.50
C PHE A 195 -3.93 18.14 -9.27
N VAL A 196 -4.59 17.54 -8.29
CA VAL A 196 -5.88 17.99 -7.76
C VAL A 196 -5.82 17.93 -6.24
N GLY A 197 -5.88 19.07 -5.57
CA GLY A 197 -5.82 19.11 -4.11
C GLY A 197 -5.46 20.46 -3.52
N LYS A 198 -4.97 20.44 -2.27
CA LYS A 198 -4.50 21.63 -1.55
C LYS A 198 -2.98 21.71 -1.61
N THR A 199 -2.48 22.85 -2.05
CA THR A 199 -1.03 23.11 -2.19
C THR A 199 -0.41 23.53 -0.86
N ARG A 200 0.93 23.52 -0.79
CA ARG A 200 1.68 24.10 0.34
C ARG A 200 1.40 25.58 0.57
N GLY A 201 1.01 26.31 -0.48
CA GLY A 201 0.54 27.70 -0.43
C GLY A 201 -0.88 27.86 0.13
N LYS A 202 -1.50 26.77 0.59
CA LYS A 202 -2.87 26.70 1.14
C LYS A 202 -3.99 26.93 0.13
N SER A 203 -3.69 27.10 -1.15
CA SER A 203 -4.68 27.18 -2.22
C SER A 203 -5.27 25.82 -2.55
N SER A 204 -6.56 25.78 -2.89
CA SER A 204 -7.15 24.64 -3.61
C SER A 204 -6.75 24.75 -5.08
N ALA A 205 -6.34 23.65 -5.72
CA ALA A 205 -5.77 23.71 -7.05
C ALA A 205 -6.12 22.48 -7.91
N VAL A 206 -6.35 22.74 -9.20
CA VAL A 206 -6.18 21.79 -10.29
C VAL A 206 -5.06 22.30 -11.20
N ILE A 207 -4.02 21.51 -11.40
CA ILE A 207 -2.85 21.90 -12.21
C ILE A 207 -2.63 20.85 -13.29
N LEU A 208 -2.59 21.30 -14.54
CA LEU A 208 -2.23 20.48 -15.70
C LEU A 208 -0.88 20.95 -16.22
N ALA A 209 0.04 20.01 -16.36
CA ALA A 209 1.40 20.27 -16.84
C ALA A 209 1.66 19.63 -18.20
N ASP A 210 2.63 20.18 -18.94
CA ASP A 210 3.14 19.61 -20.19
C ASP A 210 4.05 18.38 -19.96
N ALA A 211 4.58 17.81 -21.05
CA ALA A 211 5.47 16.64 -21.01
C ALA A 211 6.76 16.85 -20.23
N LYS A 212 7.16 18.10 -19.98
CA LYS A 212 8.32 18.46 -19.18
C LYS A 212 7.95 18.78 -17.72
N GLY A 213 6.68 18.58 -17.33
CA GLY A 213 6.18 18.91 -16.00
C GLY A 213 5.97 20.41 -15.76
N ARG A 214 6.01 21.25 -16.82
CA ARG A 214 5.74 22.69 -16.68
C ARG A 214 4.25 22.93 -16.66
N ALA A 215 3.73 23.63 -15.64
CA ALA A 215 2.31 23.96 -15.55
C ALA A 215 1.87 24.81 -16.76
N ARG A 216 0.78 24.40 -17.41
CA ARG A 216 0.17 25.09 -18.56
C ARG A 216 -1.22 25.63 -18.25
N ILE A 217 -1.92 24.96 -17.33
CA ILE A 217 -3.23 25.38 -16.86
C ILE A 217 -3.24 25.24 -15.33
N MET A 218 -3.62 26.30 -14.64
CA MET A 218 -3.79 26.32 -13.19
C MET A 218 -5.16 26.90 -12.84
N MET A 219 -6.04 26.07 -12.28
CA MET A 219 -7.30 26.50 -11.68
C MET A 219 -7.11 26.53 -10.16
N LEU A 220 -7.21 27.70 -9.56
CA LEU A 220 -6.84 27.95 -8.17
C LEU A 220 -7.96 28.67 -7.42
N VAL A 221 -8.09 28.36 -6.13
CA VAL A 221 -8.79 29.19 -5.16
C VAL A 221 -7.79 29.51 -4.06
N ALA A 222 -7.43 30.79 -3.92
CA ALA A 222 -6.45 31.24 -2.94
C ALA A 222 -7.04 31.22 -1.51
N PRO A 223 -6.20 31.36 -0.46
CA PRO A 223 -6.67 31.27 0.92
C PRO A 223 -7.70 32.32 1.33
N ASP A 224 -7.73 33.46 0.63
CA ASP A 224 -8.71 34.54 0.79
C ASP A 224 -10.04 34.26 0.06
N GLY A 225 -10.13 33.14 -0.68
CA GLY A 225 -11.30 32.76 -1.48
C GLY A 225 -11.25 33.23 -2.94
N SER A 226 -10.23 33.99 -3.35
CA SER A 226 -10.11 34.52 -4.72
C SER A 226 -9.91 33.38 -5.74
N PRO A 227 -10.82 33.19 -6.72
CA PRO A 227 -10.67 32.18 -7.75
C PRO A 227 -9.83 32.71 -8.93
N THR A 228 -8.97 31.86 -9.51
CA THR A 228 -8.25 32.15 -10.76
C THR A 228 -8.17 30.92 -11.65
N LEU A 229 -8.21 31.12 -12.96
CA LEU A 229 -7.87 30.13 -13.98
C LEU A 229 -6.84 30.74 -14.93
N ASN A 230 -5.59 30.29 -14.80
CA ASN A 230 -4.45 30.78 -15.56
C ASN A 230 -4.06 29.81 -16.66
N PHE A 231 -3.88 30.34 -17.87
CA PHE A 231 -3.23 29.67 -19.00
C PHE A 231 -1.83 30.25 -19.16
N MET A 232 -0.83 29.37 -19.24
CA MET A 232 0.58 29.76 -19.23
C MET A 232 1.26 29.36 -20.55
N ASP A 233 2.25 30.14 -20.98
CA ASP A 233 3.12 29.82 -22.12
C ASP A 233 4.23 28.79 -21.74
N GLU A 234 5.15 28.51 -22.67
CA GLU A 234 6.27 27.58 -22.43
C GLU A 234 7.31 28.10 -21.43
N SER A 235 7.41 29.41 -21.27
CA SER A 235 8.31 30.08 -20.33
C SER A 235 7.69 30.20 -18.93
N GLY A 236 6.40 29.89 -18.79
CA GLY A 236 5.65 30.00 -17.55
C GLY A 236 4.99 31.37 -17.34
N ASN A 237 4.93 32.23 -18.36
CA ASN A 237 4.20 33.49 -18.28
C ASN A 237 2.70 33.23 -18.46
N VAL A 238 1.87 33.93 -17.69
CA VAL A 238 0.41 33.88 -17.86
C VAL A 238 0.05 34.63 -19.14
N ILE A 239 -0.54 33.91 -20.10
CA ILE A 239 -1.04 34.49 -21.35
C ILE A 239 -2.52 34.81 -21.28
N GLN A 240 -3.26 34.20 -20.34
CA GLN A 240 -4.66 34.48 -20.07
C GLN A 240 -5.00 34.11 -18.62
N SER A 241 -5.81 34.94 -17.96
CA SER A 241 -6.36 34.71 -16.61
C SER A 241 -7.86 34.93 -16.61
N LEU A 242 -8.59 34.10 -15.87
CA LEU A 242 -10.01 34.29 -15.55
C LEU A 242 -10.21 34.31 -14.02
N PRO A 243 -10.91 35.30 -13.45
CA PRO A 243 -11.34 36.53 -14.12
C PRO A 243 -10.12 37.30 -14.66
N GLU A 244 -10.34 38.14 -15.67
CA GLU A 244 -9.30 39.05 -16.14
C GLU A 244 -8.83 39.89 -14.95
N THR A 245 -7.51 39.96 -14.74
CA THR A 245 -6.95 40.82 -13.72
C THR A 245 -7.37 42.25 -14.05
N ALA A 246 -8.31 42.81 -13.30
CA ALA A 246 -8.77 44.17 -13.52
C ALA A 246 -7.54 45.08 -13.55
N ALA A 247 -7.32 45.79 -14.67
CA ALA A 247 -6.27 46.78 -14.73
C ALA A 247 -6.46 47.74 -13.54
N PRO A 248 -5.41 48.06 -12.77
CA PRO A 248 -5.56 49.00 -11.67
C PRO A 248 -6.16 50.29 -12.23
N SER A 249 -7.27 50.73 -11.64
CA SER A 249 -7.89 52.01 -11.98
C SER A 249 -6.83 53.10 -11.87
N LYS A 250 -6.57 53.81 -12.98
CA LYS A 250 -5.73 55.00 -12.98
C LYS A 250 -6.31 56.09 -12.09
#